data_AF-A0A4Q3UXX4-F1
#
_entry.id   AF-A0A4Q3UXX4-F1
#
_cell.length_a   1.000
_cell.length_b   1.000
_cell.length_c   1.000
_cell.angle_alpha   90.00
_cell.angle_beta   90.00
_cell.angle_gamma   90.00
#
_symmetry.space_group_name_H-M   'P 1'
#
loop_
_entity.id
_entity.type
_entity.pdbx_description
1 polymer ?
#
loop_
_entity_poly.entity_id
_entity_poly.type
_entity_poly.pdbx_seq_one_letter_code
_entity_poly.pdbx_strand_id
1 'polypeptide(L)'
;MSARLKINRLSVHRGKHVLYDQAFHAGVNIIHGDNGSGKSTIADFLYFGLGGDLREWRDEAGLADYVLLEVSAGDTILTLRRDVSIQGLRPMAIYFGRYDQAVKGDIREWETFPYQRPEDSYSFSQVLFNAIGIPEAISDGVSNITMHQLLRVLYSDQLTPIQR
;
A
#
# COMPACT_ATOMS: atom_id res chain seq x y z
N MET A 1 22.72 -7.79 3.56
CA MET A 1 21.38 -7.19 3.77
C MET A 1 20.38 -8.10 3.07
N SER A 2 19.30 -8.52 3.73
CA SER A 2 18.27 -9.36 3.10
C SER A 2 17.11 -8.46 2.71
N ALA A 3 16.73 -8.48 1.44
CA ALA A 3 15.58 -7.73 0.95
C ALA A 3 14.30 -8.23 1.63
N ARG A 4 13.59 -7.33 2.33
CA ARG A 4 12.41 -7.70 3.11
C ARG A 4 11.38 -6.58 3.14
N LEU A 5 10.14 -6.94 2.90
CA LEU A 5 8.97 -6.11 3.17
C LEU A 5 8.05 -6.84 4.16
N LYS A 6 7.64 -6.16 5.22
CA LYS A 6 6.67 -6.65 6.20
C LYS A 6 5.63 -5.57 6.47
N ILE A 7 4.36 -5.95 6.44
CA ILE A 7 3.27 -5.09 6.91
C ILE A 7 3.22 -5.16 8.45
N ASN A 8 3.19 -4.01 9.10
CA ASN A 8 3.09 -3.90 10.55
C ASN A 8 1.69 -3.49 11.01
N ARG A 9 0.98 -2.64 10.24
CA ARG A 9 -0.37 -2.17 10.59
C ARG A 9 -1.11 -1.69 9.35
N LEU A 10 -2.39 -2.02 9.24
CA LEU A 10 -3.33 -1.40 8.30
C LEU A 10 -4.36 -0.60 9.07
N SER A 11 -4.59 0.64 8.67
CA SER A 11 -5.66 1.50 9.19
C SER A 11 -6.42 2.15 8.04
N VAL A 12 -7.74 2.03 8.04
CA VAL A 12 -8.66 2.52 7.00
C VAL A 12 -9.53 3.61 7.61
N HIS A 13 -9.63 4.76 6.94
CA HIS A 13 -10.22 5.95 7.51
C HIS A 13 -11.34 6.55 6.66
N ARG A 14 -12.31 7.17 7.33
CA ARG A 14 -13.29 8.09 6.74
C ARG A 14 -13.28 9.38 7.55
N GLY A 15 -12.64 10.41 7.02
CA GLY A 15 -12.34 11.66 7.70
C GLY A 15 -11.54 11.41 8.97
N LYS A 16 -12.16 11.71 10.12
CA LYS A 16 -11.59 11.47 11.45
C LYS A 16 -11.94 10.10 12.04
N HIS A 17 -12.87 9.36 11.41
CA HIS A 17 -13.29 8.05 11.88
C HIS A 17 -12.35 6.97 11.34
N VAL A 18 -12.04 6.00 12.20
CA VAL A 18 -11.30 4.79 11.86
C VAL A 18 -12.33 3.70 11.56
N LEU A 19 -12.40 3.25 10.31
CA LEU A 19 -13.32 2.19 9.87
C LEU A 19 -12.75 0.80 10.20
N TYR A 20 -11.43 0.65 10.12
CA TYR A 20 -10.72 -0.59 10.41
C TYR A 20 -9.29 -0.25 10.85
N ASP A 21 -8.76 -0.97 11.82
CA ASP A 21 -7.40 -0.80 12.31
C ASP A 21 -6.87 -2.10 12.90
N GLN A 22 -5.81 -2.63 12.31
CA GLN A 22 -5.24 -3.91 12.69
C GLN A 22 -3.72 -3.89 12.60
N ALA A 23 -3.07 -4.28 13.70
CA ALA A 23 -1.66 -4.59 13.74
C ALA A 23 -1.39 -6.04 13.28
N PHE A 24 -0.29 -6.25 12.58
CA PHE A 24 0.16 -7.54 12.08
C PHE A 24 1.47 -7.94 12.75
N HIS A 25 1.54 -9.20 13.16
CA HIS A 25 2.75 -9.75 13.78
C HIS A 25 3.66 -10.41 12.74
N ALA A 26 4.89 -10.74 13.15
CA ALA A 26 5.78 -11.54 12.32
C ALA A 26 5.24 -12.98 12.21
N GLY A 27 5.50 -13.62 11.07
CA GLY A 27 5.03 -14.98 10.78
C GLY A 27 3.65 -14.99 10.12
N VAL A 28 2.89 -16.05 10.39
CA VAL A 28 1.60 -16.30 9.72
C VAL A 28 0.48 -15.57 10.45
N ASN A 29 -0.20 -14.65 9.76
CA ASN A 29 -1.41 -14.00 10.25
C ASN A 29 -2.63 -14.65 9.57
N ILE A 30 -3.66 -15.02 10.34
CA ILE A 30 -4.86 -15.70 9.82
C ILE A 30 -6.05 -14.74 9.92
N ILE A 31 -6.65 -14.41 8.76
CA ILE A 31 -7.89 -13.61 8.69
C ILE A 31 -9.06 -14.59 8.52
N HIS A 32 -9.92 -14.67 9.53
CA HIS A 32 -11.07 -15.58 9.57
C HIS A 32 -12.38 -14.82 9.86
N GLY A 33 -13.51 -15.38 9.42
CA GLY A 33 -14.85 -14.82 9.59
C GLY A 33 -15.82 -15.35 8.54
N ASP A 34 -17.09 -15.02 8.69
CA ASP A 34 -18.17 -15.48 7.79
C ASP A 34 -18.07 -14.91 6.38
N ASN A 35 -18.71 -15.55 5.40
CA ASN A 35 -18.78 -15.01 4.05
C ASN A 35 -19.48 -13.64 4.05
N GLY A 36 -18.87 -12.67 3.38
CA GLY A 36 -19.35 -11.27 3.41
C GLY A 36 -18.82 -10.43 4.57
N SER A 37 -18.03 -10.99 5.51
CA SER A 37 -17.52 -10.24 6.68
C SER A 37 -16.38 -9.24 6.38
N GLY A 38 -16.07 -8.95 5.11
CA GLY A 38 -15.02 -8.00 4.72
C GLY A 38 -13.59 -8.56 4.63
N LYS A 39 -13.38 -9.88 4.68
CA LYS A 39 -12.03 -10.48 4.58
C LYS A 39 -11.28 -10.10 3.30
N SER A 40 -11.94 -10.24 2.14
CA SER A 40 -11.37 -9.83 0.85
C SER A 40 -11.12 -8.32 0.82
N THR A 41 -12.00 -7.53 1.46
CA THR A 41 -11.83 -6.08 1.57
C THR A 41 -10.58 -5.69 2.33
N ILE A 42 -10.21 -6.42 3.38
CA ILE A 42 -8.92 -6.21 4.07
C ILE A 42 -7.76 -6.50 3.10
N ALA A 43 -7.83 -7.57 2.33
CA ALA A 43 -6.79 -7.90 1.34
C ALA A 43 -6.70 -6.86 0.21
N ASP A 44 -7.84 -6.36 -0.27
CA ASP A 44 -7.94 -5.26 -1.25
C ASP A 44 -7.26 -3.99 -0.71
N PHE A 45 -7.49 -3.62 0.55
CA PHE A 45 -6.85 -2.48 1.17
C PHE A 45 -5.34 -2.67 1.38
N LEU A 46 -4.88 -3.88 1.72
CA LEU A 46 -3.44 -4.18 1.78
C LEU A 46 -2.79 -4.05 0.40
N TYR A 47 -3.41 -4.62 -0.63
CA TYR A 47 -2.97 -4.52 -2.02
C TYR A 47 -2.90 -3.05 -2.47
N PHE A 48 -3.96 -2.28 -2.24
CA PHE A 48 -4.03 -0.87 -2.61
C PHE A 48 -3.02 -0.01 -1.83
N GLY A 49 -2.91 -0.22 -0.51
CA GLY A 49 -2.00 0.49 0.38
C GLY A 49 -0.53 0.28 0.04
N LEU A 50 -0.16 -0.91 -0.44
CA LEU A 50 1.20 -1.23 -0.88
C LEU A 50 1.56 -0.68 -2.28
N GLY A 51 0.60 -0.08 -2.99
CA GLY A 51 0.83 0.51 -4.32
C GLY A 51 0.14 -0.21 -5.47
N GLY A 52 -0.78 -1.13 -5.20
CA GLY A 52 -1.67 -1.70 -6.20
C GLY A 52 -2.67 -0.67 -6.75
N ASP A 53 -2.92 -0.72 -8.06
CA ASP A 53 -3.91 0.13 -8.73
C ASP A 53 -5.29 -0.55 -8.73
N LEU A 54 -5.95 -0.55 -7.56
CA LEU A 54 -7.33 -1.02 -7.41
C LEU A 54 -8.30 0.11 -7.80
N ARG A 55 -9.16 -0.14 -8.78
CA ARG A 55 -10.11 0.84 -9.33
C ARG A 55 -11.57 0.54 -9.03
N GLU A 56 -11.85 -0.71 -8.69
CA GLU A 56 -13.18 -1.20 -8.37
C GLU A 56 -13.24 -1.51 -6.88
N TRP A 57 -14.18 -0.88 -6.19
CA TRP A 57 -14.41 -1.06 -4.77
C TRP A 57 -15.79 -1.66 -4.56
N ARG A 58 -15.92 -2.47 -3.52
CA ARG A 58 -17.24 -2.80 -2.95
C ARG A 58 -17.84 -1.53 -2.34
N ASP A 59 -19.17 -1.45 -2.32
CA ASP A 59 -19.89 -0.25 -1.87
C ASP A 59 -19.41 0.24 -0.50
N GLU A 60 -19.25 -0.65 0.48
CA GLU A 60 -18.80 -0.29 1.83
C GLU A 60 -17.34 0.15 1.86
N ALA A 61 -16.48 -0.50 1.06
CA ALA A 61 -15.06 -0.19 0.99
C ALA A 61 -14.81 1.18 0.31
N GLY A 62 -15.63 1.53 -0.68
CA GLY A 62 -15.58 2.82 -1.36
C GLY A 62 -15.97 4.02 -0.49
N LEU A 63 -16.51 3.80 0.72
CA LEU A 63 -16.77 4.86 1.69
C LEU A 63 -15.52 5.32 2.45
N ALA A 64 -14.41 4.59 2.35
CA ALA A 64 -13.13 5.01 2.91
C ALA A 64 -12.56 6.20 2.11
N ASP A 65 -11.93 7.14 2.81
CA ASP A 65 -11.27 8.29 2.20
C ASP A 65 -9.78 8.00 1.95
N TYR A 66 -9.12 7.31 2.88
CA TYR A 66 -7.71 6.94 2.75
C TYR A 66 -7.35 5.73 3.60
N VAL A 67 -6.27 5.07 3.21
CA VAL A 67 -5.60 4.03 4.00
C VAL A 67 -4.24 4.49 4.45
N LEU A 68 -3.86 4.08 5.67
CA LEU A 68 -2.53 4.18 6.22
C LEU A 68 -1.97 2.78 6.42
N LEU A 69 -0.75 2.54 5.96
CA LEU A 69 -0.08 1.24 6.06
C LEU A 69 1.32 1.43 6.63
N GLU A 70 1.54 0.97 7.86
CA GLU A 70 2.90 0.90 8.42
C GLU A 70 3.59 -0.34 7.88
N VAL A 71 4.79 -0.18 7.34
CA VAL A 71 5.62 -1.26 6.81
C VAL A 71 7.04 -1.17 7.35
N SER A 72 7.65 -2.33 7.57
CA SER A 72 9.11 -2.47 7.68
C SER A 72 9.65 -2.86 6.31
N ALA A 73 10.47 -1.98 5.73
CA ALA A 73 11.13 -2.15 4.45
C ALA A 73 12.65 -2.13 4.68
N GLY A 74 13.30 -3.28 4.50
CA GLY A 74 14.70 -3.45 4.91
C GLY A 74 14.88 -3.10 6.40
N ASP A 75 15.76 -2.15 6.67
CA ASP A 75 16.03 -1.63 8.02
C ASP A 75 15.23 -0.36 8.36
N THR A 76 14.34 0.07 7.45
CA THR A 76 13.51 1.28 7.62
C THR A 76 12.08 0.95 8.01
N ILE A 77 11.43 1.87 8.72
CA ILE A 77 9.98 1.83 8.96
C ILE A 77 9.37 3.02 8.23
N LEU A 78 8.34 2.73 7.43
CA LEU A 78 7.60 3.72 6.66
C LEU A 78 6.11 3.62 7.01
N THR A 79 5.41 4.75 6.95
CA THR A 79 3.96 4.78 6.94
C THR A 79 3.50 5.31 5.59
N LEU A 80 2.81 4.47 4.84
CA LEU A 80 2.31 4.76 3.51
C LEU A 80 0.88 5.28 3.61
N ARG A 81 0.55 6.31 2.86
CA ARG A 81 -0.80 6.85 2.72
C ARG A 81 -1.23 6.79 1.27
N ARG A 82 -2.45 6.29 1.07
CA ARG A 82 -3.12 6.22 -0.22
C ARG A 82 -4.55 6.70 -0.06
N ASP A 83 -4.91 7.75 -0.79
CA ASP A 83 -6.30 8.22 -0.83
C ASP A 83 -7.12 7.30 -1.72
N VAL A 84 -8.21 6.76 -1.17
CA VAL A 84 -9.12 5.82 -1.85
C VAL A 84 -9.86 6.56 -2.95
N SER A 85 -9.85 5.99 -4.16
CA SER A 85 -10.47 6.59 -5.33
C SER A 85 -10.77 5.53 -6.38
N ILE A 86 -11.71 5.84 -7.28
CA ILE A 86 -11.94 5.10 -8.53
C ILE A 86 -10.94 5.49 -9.64
N GLN A 87 -10.23 6.60 -9.46
CA GLN A 87 -9.21 7.04 -10.42
C GLN A 87 -7.95 6.17 -10.28
N GLY A 88 -7.42 5.71 -11.40
CA GLY A 88 -6.17 4.95 -11.44
C GLY A 88 -4.92 5.83 -11.34
N LEU A 89 -3.76 5.19 -11.21
CA LEU A 89 -2.42 5.82 -11.27
C LEU A 89 -2.18 6.92 -10.24
N ARG A 90 -2.82 6.80 -9.07
CA ARG A 90 -2.74 7.79 -8.00
C ARG A 90 -1.35 7.82 -7.36
N PRO A 91 -0.91 8.97 -6.81
CA PRO A 91 0.33 9.04 -6.04
C PRO A 91 0.23 8.31 -4.69
N MET A 92 1.35 8.21 -3.98
CA MET A 92 1.44 7.71 -2.62
C MET A 92 2.16 8.76 -1.78
N ALA A 93 1.60 9.10 -0.62
CA ALA A 93 2.31 9.88 0.38
C ALA A 93 3.03 8.94 1.35
N ILE A 94 4.27 9.26 1.71
CA ILE A 94 5.12 8.43 2.56
C ILE A 94 5.60 9.30 3.72
N TYR A 95 5.38 8.81 4.92
CA TYR A 95 6.02 9.31 6.14
C TYR A 95 7.15 8.36 6.51
N PHE A 96 8.37 8.89 6.66
CA PHE A 96 9.56 8.12 7.03
C PHE A 96 9.61 7.87 8.54
N GLY A 97 8.68 7.05 9.02
CA GLY A 97 8.56 6.70 10.43
C GLY A 97 7.33 5.84 10.72
N ARG A 98 7.07 5.68 12.02
CA ARG A 98 6.01 4.80 12.54
C ARG A 98 4.63 5.44 12.41
N TYR A 99 3.59 4.63 12.38
CA TYR A 99 2.19 5.07 12.31
C TYR A 99 1.84 6.07 13.41
N ASP A 100 2.23 5.78 14.66
CA ASP A 100 1.90 6.62 15.81
C ASP A 100 2.53 8.02 15.75
N GLN A 101 3.63 8.15 14.99
CA GLN A 101 4.25 9.44 14.67
C GLN A 101 3.52 10.09 13.50
N ALA A 102 3.29 9.33 12.43
CA ALA A 102 2.65 9.79 11.20
C ALA A 102 1.26 10.42 11.43
N VAL A 103 0.44 9.84 12.33
CA VAL A 103 -0.90 10.38 12.66
C VAL A 103 -0.88 11.63 13.55
N LYS A 104 0.26 11.93 14.18
CA LYS A 104 0.48 13.15 14.99
C LYS A 104 1.34 14.19 14.27
N GLY A 105 2.03 13.76 13.21
CA GLY A 105 2.97 14.55 12.46
C GLY A 105 2.30 15.65 11.65
N ASP A 106 3.10 16.65 11.30
CA ASP A 106 2.68 17.74 10.43
C ASP A 106 2.57 17.23 8.98
N ILE A 107 1.63 17.79 8.21
CA ILE A 107 1.47 17.44 6.79
C ILE A 107 2.75 17.66 5.98
N ARG A 108 3.62 18.58 6.41
CA ARG A 108 4.92 18.88 5.77
C ARG A 108 5.97 17.77 5.96
N GLU A 109 5.76 16.86 6.90
CA GLU A 109 6.63 15.71 7.12
C GLU A 109 6.29 14.53 6.19
N TRP A 110 5.22 14.64 5.40
CA TRP A 110 4.83 13.66 4.40
C TRP A 110 5.39 14.04 3.03
N GLU A 111 6.04 13.10 2.36
CA GLU A 111 6.52 13.27 1.00
C GLU A 111 5.61 12.52 0.03
N THR A 112 5.16 13.20 -1.04
CA THR A 112 4.26 12.58 -2.03
C THR A 112 5.02 12.20 -3.29
N PHE A 113 4.97 10.92 -3.63
CA PHE A 113 5.62 10.36 -4.81
C PHE A 113 4.58 9.91 -5.84
N PRO A 114 4.79 10.23 -7.13
CA PRO A 114 3.88 9.85 -8.21
C PRO A 114 3.89 8.33 -8.47
N TYR A 115 2.83 7.86 -9.13
CA TYR A 115 2.71 6.45 -9.54
C TYR A 115 3.73 6.07 -10.61
N GLN A 116 3.83 6.90 -11.64
CA GLN A 116 4.79 6.74 -12.72
C GLN A 116 5.99 7.63 -12.46
N ARG A 117 7.17 7.18 -12.90
CA ARG A 117 8.41 7.93 -12.77
C ARG A 117 8.39 9.17 -13.67
N PRO A 118 8.56 10.38 -13.13
CA PRO A 118 8.86 11.57 -13.92
C PRO A 118 10.35 11.61 -14.31
N GLU A 119 10.72 12.42 -15.30
CA GLU A 119 12.11 12.50 -15.78
C GLU A 119 13.10 12.84 -14.65
N ASP A 120 12.74 13.80 -13.79
CA ASP A 120 13.63 14.35 -12.75
C ASP A 120 13.34 13.89 -11.32
N SER A 121 12.50 12.86 -11.11
CA SER A 121 12.18 12.40 -9.76
C SER A 121 11.84 10.91 -9.68
N TYR A 122 11.69 10.42 -8.45
CA TYR A 122 11.36 9.02 -8.19
C TYR A 122 9.84 8.80 -8.15
N SER A 123 9.42 7.65 -8.65
CA SER A 123 8.09 7.09 -8.35
C SER A 123 8.06 6.49 -6.94
N PHE A 124 6.86 6.29 -6.37
CA PHE A 124 6.77 5.59 -5.08
C PHE A 124 7.31 4.16 -5.15
N SER A 125 7.24 3.51 -6.32
CA SER A 125 7.77 2.15 -6.49
C SER A 125 9.28 2.14 -6.25
N GLN A 126 10.00 3.11 -6.81
CA GLN A 126 11.44 3.24 -6.65
C GLN A 126 11.82 3.53 -5.20
N VAL A 127 11.09 4.42 -4.52
CA VAL A 127 11.30 4.72 -3.10
C VAL A 127 11.14 3.45 -2.26
N LEU A 128 10.08 2.68 -2.50
CA LEU A 128 9.82 1.44 -1.77
C LEU A 128 10.86 0.36 -2.07
N PHE A 129 11.23 0.13 -3.32
CA PHE A 129 12.25 -0.87 -3.66
C PHE A 129 13.62 -0.55 -3.05
N ASN A 130 14.03 0.72 -3.09
CA ASN A 130 15.23 1.19 -2.40
C ASN A 130 15.14 0.92 -0.90
N ALA A 131 14.02 1.26 -0.26
CA ALA A 131 13.81 1.00 1.17
C ALA A 131 13.84 -0.50 1.51
N ILE A 132 13.26 -1.36 0.66
CA ILE A 132 13.25 -2.83 0.83
C ILE A 132 14.67 -3.41 0.73
N GLY A 133 15.61 -2.70 0.08
CA GLY A 133 16.96 -3.20 -0.21
C GLY A 133 17.06 -3.93 -1.56
N ILE A 134 16.16 -3.62 -2.50
CA ILE A 134 16.20 -4.07 -3.89
C ILE A 134 16.49 -2.82 -4.74
N PRO A 135 17.75 -2.38 -4.87
CA PRO A 135 18.05 -1.25 -5.73
C PRO A 135 17.67 -1.60 -7.16
N GLU A 136 16.76 -0.83 -7.75
CA GLU A 136 16.42 -0.98 -9.16
C GLU A 136 17.68 -0.70 -10.00
N ALA A 137 18.06 -1.64 -10.88
CA ALA A 137 19.02 -1.33 -11.92
C ALA A 137 18.39 -0.27 -12.84
N ILE A 138 18.91 0.95 -12.81
CA ILE A 138 18.53 2.00 -13.76
C ILE A 138 19.05 1.54 -15.12
N SER A 139 18.22 0.83 -15.89
CA SER A 139 18.53 0.49 -17.26
C SER A 139 17.93 1.55 -18.15
N ASP A 140 18.77 2.28 -18.89
CA ASP A 140 18.35 3.18 -19.95
C ASP A 140 17.62 2.37 -21.04
N GLY A 141 16.29 2.28 -20.95
CA GLY A 141 15.43 1.70 -21.98
C GLY A 141 14.57 0.49 -21.59
N VAL A 142 14.68 -0.07 -20.38
CA VAL A 142 13.76 -1.11 -19.89
C VAL A 142 12.79 -0.48 -18.89
N SER A 143 11.49 -0.72 -19.05
CA SER A 143 10.51 -0.29 -18.06
C SER A 143 10.83 -0.95 -16.71
N ASN A 144 11.16 -0.13 -15.71
CA ASN A 144 11.41 -0.64 -14.36
C ASN A 144 10.15 -1.34 -13.83
N ILE A 145 10.34 -2.45 -13.12
CA ILE A 145 9.27 -3.17 -12.45
C ILE A 145 8.66 -2.24 -11.41
N THR A 146 7.33 -2.15 -11.35
CA THR A 146 6.58 -1.35 -10.38
C THR A 146 6.07 -2.22 -9.23
N MET A 147 5.79 -1.60 -8.08
CA MET A 147 5.12 -2.27 -6.97
C MET A 147 3.77 -2.88 -7.40
N HIS A 148 3.02 -2.20 -8.26
CA HIS A 148 1.79 -2.74 -8.82
C HIS A 148 2.02 -4.03 -9.62
N GLN A 149 3.05 -4.08 -10.48
CA GLN A 149 3.37 -5.29 -11.24
C GLN A 149 3.78 -6.45 -10.32
N LEU A 150 4.60 -6.18 -9.30
CA LEU A 150 4.96 -7.18 -8.29
C LEU A 150 3.73 -7.69 -7.55
N LEU A 151 2.89 -6.77 -7.06
CA LEU A 151 1.69 -7.09 -6.31
C LEU A 151 0.66 -7.84 -7.14
N ARG A 152 0.56 -7.62 -8.45
CA ARG A 152 -0.30 -8.42 -9.32
C ARG A 152 0.12 -9.89 -9.31
N VAL A 153 1.41 -10.21 -9.31
CA VAL A 153 1.84 -11.62 -9.20
C VAL A 153 1.42 -12.23 -7.87
N LEU A 154 1.44 -11.44 -6.78
CA LEU A 154 1.09 -11.89 -5.43
C LEU A 154 -0.43 -11.93 -5.16
N TYR A 155 -1.20 -11.05 -5.81
CA TYR A 155 -2.63 -10.81 -5.54
C TYR A 155 -3.57 -11.33 -6.65
N SER A 156 -3.05 -11.67 -7.84
CA SER A 156 -3.86 -12.06 -9.01
C SER A 156 -4.77 -13.27 -8.79
N ASP A 157 -4.54 -14.08 -7.76
CA ASP A 157 -5.31 -15.30 -7.51
C ASP A 157 -6.47 -15.10 -6.52
N GLN A 158 -6.77 -13.87 -6.09
CA GLN A 158 -7.90 -13.58 -5.19
C GLN A 158 -9.20 -13.18 -5.92
N LEU A 159 -9.15 -12.97 -7.24
CA LEU A 159 -10.35 -12.72 -8.03
C LEU A 159 -10.99 -14.07 -8.41
N THR A 160 -11.85 -14.60 -7.55
CA THR A 160 -12.79 -15.65 -7.96
C THR A 160 -13.64 -15.09 -9.11
N PRO A 161 -13.82 -15.80 -10.23
CA PRO A 161 -14.60 -15.29 -11.36
C PRO A 161 -15.99 -14.89 -10.87
N ILE A 162 -16.38 -13.64 -11.10
CA ILE A 162 -17.77 -13.23 -10.98
C ILE A 162 -18.49 -13.92 -12.13
N GLN A 163 -19.15 -15.05 -11.86
CA GLN A 163 -20.12 -15.61 -12.80
C GLN A 163 -21.26 -14.60 -12.89
N ARG A 164 -21.28 -13.82 -13.98
CA ARG A 164 -22.49 -13.15 -14.45
C ARG A 164 -23.34 -14.12 -15.26
#